data_AF-A0A520LP75-F1
#
_entry.id   AF-A0A520LP75-F1
#
_cell.length_a   1.000
_cell.length_b   1.000
_cell.length_c   1.000
_cell.angle_alpha   90.00
_cell.angle_beta   90.00
_cell.angle_gamma   90.00
#
_symmetry.space_group_name_H-M   'P 1'
#
loop_
_entity.id
_entity.type
_entity.pdbx_description
1 polymer ?
#
loop_
_entity_poly.entity_id
_entity_poly.type
_entity_poly.pdbx_seq_one_letter_code
_entity_poly.pdbx_strand_id
1 'polypeptide(L)'
;MDQRLFFPATERNRGPIGDLLERFLPAQGAVLELASGSGEHAVAFQQRFPGLRWQASDPNPDHRASINSWIRHAGLDHVMPHALELDVEQRPWSLPSHVTDDLKTMVCINLLHISPPTCTEALLMEACERLPEDGLLIIYGPFCR
;
A
#
# COMPACT_ATOMS: atom_id res chain seq x y z
N MET A 1 9.00 21.84 -2.59
CA MET A 1 10.25 21.19 -3.02
C MET A 1 9.92 19.76 -3.43
N ASP A 2 10.66 19.18 -4.37
CA ASP A 2 10.52 17.76 -4.71
C ASP A 2 11.14 16.92 -3.58
N GLN A 3 10.36 16.05 -2.95
CA GLN A 3 10.77 15.21 -1.82
C GLN A 3 10.72 13.71 -2.17
N ARG A 4 10.61 13.38 -3.46
CA ARG A 4 10.57 12.00 -3.91
C ARG A 4 11.85 11.26 -3.54
N LEU A 5 11.67 10.16 -2.84
CA LEU A 5 12.68 9.13 -2.60
C LEU A 5 12.62 8.10 -3.74
N PHE A 6 13.73 7.39 -3.93
CA PHE A 6 13.88 6.37 -4.97
C PHE A 6 14.50 5.13 -4.35
N PHE A 7 13.80 4.00 -4.40
CA PHE A 7 14.26 2.73 -3.83
C PHE A 7 14.56 1.72 -4.95
N PRO A 8 15.83 1.27 -5.11
CA PRO A 8 16.22 0.37 -6.22
C PRO A 8 15.49 -0.97 -6.27
N ALA A 9 14.91 -1.41 -5.16
CA ALA A 9 14.09 -2.62 -5.13
C ALA A 9 12.78 -2.42 -5.93
N THR A 10 12.16 -1.25 -5.82
CA THR A 10 10.87 -0.92 -6.40
C THR A 10 10.88 -0.98 -7.92
N GLU A 11 11.90 -0.38 -8.55
CA GLU A 11 12.03 -0.40 -10.01
C GLU A 11 12.13 -1.83 -10.57
N ARG A 12 12.84 -2.70 -9.86
CA ARG A 12 13.05 -4.09 -10.28
C ARG A 12 11.82 -4.97 -10.10
N ASN A 13 11.04 -4.76 -9.04
CA ASN A 13 9.95 -5.68 -8.68
C ASN A 13 8.54 -5.14 -8.99
N ARG A 14 8.34 -3.86 -9.31
CA ARG A 14 7.00 -3.30 -9.63
C ARG A 14 6.31 -4.00 -10.81
N GLY A 15 7.06 -4.39 -11.84
CA GLY A 15 6.51 -5.09 -13.01
C GLY A 15 5.97 -6.47 -12.63
N PRO A 16 6.84 -7.38 -12.15
CA PRO A 16 6.42 -8.72 -11.71
C PRO A 16 5.34 -8.73 -10.63
N ILE A 17 5.40 -7.81 -9.66
CA ILE A 17 4.35 -7.68 -8.64
C ILE A 17 3.04 -7.21 -9.30
N GLY A 18 3.09 -6.23 -10.20
CA GLY A 18 1.93 -5.76 -10.94
C GLY A 18 1.27 -6.87 -11.76
N ASP A 19 2.05 -7.74 -12.41
CA ASP A 19 1.53 -8.87 -13.19
C ASP A 19 0.82 -9.89 -12.29
N LEU A 20 1.31 -10.08 -11.07
CA LEU A 20 0.64 -10.91 -10.07
C LEU A 20 -0.65 -10.26 -9.59
N LEU A 21 -0.59 -8.98 -9.24
CA LEU A 21 -1.74 -8.20 -8.76
C LEU A 21 -2.89 -8.20 -9.78
N GLU A 22 -2.61 -8.08 -11.07
CA GLU A 22 -3.62 -8.09 -12.14
C GLU A 22 -4.47 -9.38 -12.17
N ARG A 23 -3.93 -10.50 -11.66
CA ARG A 23 -4.64 -11.78 -11.62
C ARG A 23 -5.63 -11.89 -10.46
N PHE A 24 -5.47 -11.06 -9.43
CA PHE A 24 -6.20 -11.20 -8.17
C PHE A 24 -7.03 -9.97 -7.82
N LEU A 25 -6.57 -8.78 -8.18
CA LEU A 25 -7.26 -7.54 -7.83
C LEU A 25 -8.63 -7.47 -8.51
N PRO A 26 -9.65 -6.97 -7.80
CA PRO A 26 -10.95 -6.71 -8.42
C PRO A 26 -10.86 -5.55 -9.41
N ALA A 27 -11.91 -5.39 -10.22
CA ALA A 27 -11.97 -4.28 -11.18
C ALA A 27 -12.15 -2.91 -10.51
N GLN A 28 -12.77 -2.87 -9.33
CA GLN A 28 -13.12 -1.65 -8.59
C GLN A 28 -12.98 -1.87 -7.08
N GLY A 29 -12.82 -0.78 -6.34
CA GLY A 29 -12.67 -0.77 -4.89
C GLY A 29 -11.48 0.05 -4.41
N ALA A 30 -11.21 -0.01 -3.10
CA ALA A 30 -10.03 0.55 -2.48
C ALA A 30 -8.96 -0.52 -2.20
N VAL A 31 -7.71 -0.15 -2.45
CA VAL A 31 -6.53 -0.92 -2.05
C VAL A 31 -5.76 -0.12 -1.02
N LEU A 32 -5.54 -0.69 0.17
CA LEU A 32 -4.67 -0.12 1.19
C LEU A 32 -3.27 -0.73 1.06
N GLU A 33 -2.31 0.08 0.64
CA GLU A 33 -0.89 -0.29 0.66
C GLU A 33 -0.26 0.12 1.99
N LEU A 34 0.30 -0.87 2.69
CA LEU A 34 0.95 -0.72 3.99
C LEU A 34 2.46 -0.62 3.79
N ALA A 35 3.10 0.32 4.50
CA ALA A 35 4.53 0.60 4.41
C ALA A 35 5.00 0.88 2.99
N SER A 36 4.34 1.84 2.33
CA SER A 36 4.58 2.17 0.91
C SER A 36 5.96 2.78 0.62
N GLY A 37 6.74 3.14 1.66
CA GLY A 37 8.13 3.56 1.51
C GLY A 37 8.27 4.80 0.63
N SER A 38 8.99 4.68 -0.49
CA SER A 38 9.15 5.79 -1.42
C SER A 38 7.83 6.26 -2.05
N GLY A 39 6.85 5.36 -2.19
CA GLY A 39 5.58 5.61 -2.90
C GLY A 39 5.60 5.29 -4.38
N GLU A 40 6.72 4.79 -4.91
CA GLU A 40 6.85 4.42 -6.32
C GLU A 40 5.93 3.24 -6.71
N HIS A 41 5.71 2.26 -5.82
CA HIS A 41 4.75 1.17 -6.03
C HIS A 41 3.33 1.69 -6.12
N ALA A 42 2.90 2.47 -5.11
CA ALA A 42 1.56 3.05 -5.06
C ALA A 42 1.18 3.81 -6.35
N VAL A 43 2.07 4.68 -6.84
CA VAL A 43 1.83 5.43 -8.08
C VAL A 43 1.82 4.53 -9.30
N ALA A 44 2.77 3.59 -9.41
CA ALA A 44 2.81 2.65 -10.53
C ALA A 44 1.56 1.78 -10.59
N PHE A 45 1.06 1.32 -9.45
CA PHE A 45 -0.13 0.48 -9.38
C PHE A 45 -1.42 1.26 -9.57
N GLN A 46 -1.53 2.49 -9.07
CA GLN A 46 -2.67 3.34 -9.42
C GLN A 46 -2.78 3.56 -10.94
N GLN A 47 -1.66 3.81 -11.62
CA GLN A 47 -1.64 3.98 -13.08
C GLN A 47 -2.03 2.70 -13.82
N ARG A 48 -1.59 1.54 -13.31
CA ARG A 48 -1.89 0.23 -13.90
C ARG A 48 -3.34 -0.19 -13.66
N PHE A 49 -3.92 0.17 -12.51
CA PHE A 49 -5.25 -0.25 -12.08
C PHE A 49 -6.17 0.96 -11.88
N PRO A 50 -6.59 1.65 -12.97
CA PRO A 50 -7.34 2.90 -12.86
C PRO A 50 -8.75 2.77 -12.27
N GLY A 51 -9.31 1.55 -12.23
CA GLY A 51 -10.60 1.28 -11.57
C GLY A 51 -10.50 1.20 -10.04
N LEU A 52 -9.29 1.08 -9.50
CA LEU A 52 -9.04 1.02 -8.06
C LEU A 52 -8.60 2.36 -7.52
N ARG A 53 -8.98 2.64 -6.27
CA ARG A 53 -8.46 3.76 -5.49
C ARG A 53 -7.32 3.26 -4.61
N TRP A 54 -6.09 3.65 -4.96
CA TRP A 54 -4.90 3.23 -4.24
C TRP A 54 -4.61 4.18 -3.07
N GLN A 55 -4.73 3.68 -1.85
CA GLN A 55 -4.39 4.40 -0.62
C GLN A 55 -3.03 3.92 -0.12
N ALA A 56 -2.00 4.75 -0.26
CA ALA A 56 -0.69 4.50 0.34
C ALA A 56 -0.67 4.89 1.83
N SER A 57 0.18 4.24 2.62
CA SER A 57 0.39 4.55 4.03
C SER A 57 1.80 4.20 4.50
N ASP A 58 2.33 4.98 5.44
CA ASP A 58 3.64 4.75 6.05
C ASP A 58 3.75 5.49 7.40
N PRO A 59 4.35 4.92 8.45
CA PRO A 59 4.53 5.61 9.73
C PRO A 59 5.60 6.71 9.67
N ASN A 60 6.53 6.66 8.71
CA ASN A 60 7.58 7.66 8.57
C ASN A 60 7.07 8.92 7.83
N PRO A 61 7.14 10.12 8.44
CA PRO A 61 6.71 11.37 7.79
C PRO A 61 7.47 11.68 6.49
N ASP A 62 8.76 11.30 6.38
CA ASP A 62 9.56 11.53 5.17
C ASP A 62 9.08 10.64 4.02
N HIS A 63 8.68 9.39 4.31
CA HIS A 63 8.08 8.49 3.34
C HIS A 63 6.72 9.04 2.87
N ARG A 64 5.88 9.52 3.79
CA ARG A 64 4.61 10.18 3.42
C ARG A 64 4.82 11.41 2.54
N ALA A 65 5.82 12.23 2.86
CA ALA A 65 6.19 13.39 2.05
C ALA A 65 6.67 12.98 0.65
N SER A 66 7.43 11.89 0.55
CA SER A 66 7.84 11.28 -0.72
C SER A 66 6.65 10.77 -1.52
N ILE A 67 5.77 9.97 -0.92
CA ILE A 67 4.56 9.43 -1.56
C ILE A 67 3.72 10.57 -2.15
N ASN A 68 3.45 11.60 -1.35
CA ASN A 68 2.67 12.77 -1.79
C ASN A 68 3.40 13.58 -2.87
N SER A 69 4.73 13.55 -2.93
CA SER A 69 5.50 14.16 -4.02
C SER A 69 5.44 13.33 -5.30
N TRP A 70 5.41 12.00 -5.19
CA TRP A 70 5.22 11.09 -6.31
C TRP A 70 3.82 11.22 -6.92
N ILE A 71 2.77 11.27 -6.10
CA ILE A 71 1.39 11.48 -6.55
C ILE A 71 1.29 12.75 -7.38
N ARG A 72 1.81 13.88 -6.86
CA ARG A 72 1.83 15.17 -7.56
C ARG A 72 2.65 15.13 -8.85
N HIS A 73 3.83 14.53 -8.79
CA HIS A 73 4.69 14.42 -9.97
C HIS A 73 4.03 13.62 -11.11
N ALA A 74 3.28 12.57 -10.77
CA ALA A 74 2.55 11.74 -11.73
C ALA A 74 1.20 12.34 -12.16
N GLY A 75 0.78 13.47 -11.59
CA GLY A 75 -0.51 14.11 -11.88
C GLY A 75 -1.72 13.34 -11.35
N LEU A 76 -1.56 12.54 -10.29
CA LEU A 76 -2.58 11.63 -9.77
C LEU A 76 -3.38 12.19 -8.58
N ASP A 77 -3.23 13.46 -8.23
CA ASP A 77 -3.94 14.09 -7.09
C ASP A 77 -5.47 13.99 -7.17
N HIS A 78 -6.01 13.78 -8.37
CA HIS A 78 -7.45 13.66 -8.61
C HIS A 78 -7.99 12.23 -8.43
N VAL A 79 -7.12 11.22 -8.31
CA VAL A 79 -7.49 9.80 -8.15
C VAL A 79 -6.89 9.16 -6.90
N MET A 80 -5.72 9.61 -6.45
CA MET A 80 -5.08 9.11 -5.23
C MET A 80 -5.30 10.04 -4.05
N PRO A 81 -5.76 9.53 -2.90
CA PRO A 81 -5.72 10.28 -1.65
C PRO A 81 -4.27 10.47 -1.16
N HIS A 82 -4.08 11.45 -0.28
CA HIS A 82 -2.80 11.65 0.40
C HIS A 82 -2.41 10.44 1.26
N ALA A 83 -1.10 10.22 1.41
CA ALA A 83 -0.57 9.12 2.21
C ALA A 83 -1.04 9.19 3.67
N LEU A 84 -1.51 8.06 4.22
CA LEU A 84 -1.92 7.97 5.62
C LEU A 84 -0.71 7.76 6.53
N GLU A 85 -0.76 8.36 7.72
CA GLU A 85 0.07 7.98 8.85
C GLU A 85 -0.51 6.72 9.47
N LEU A 86 0.12 5.59 9.18
CA LEU A 86 -0.32 4.29 9.68
C LEU A 86 0.90 3.47 10.05
N ASP A 87 0.96 3.10 11.32
CA ASP A 87 1.86 2.09 11.83
C ASP A 87 1.05 0.80 12.03
N VAL A 88 1.50 -0.29 11.39
CA VAL A 88 0.82 -1.59 11.44
C VAL A 88 0.67 -2.09 12.87
N GLU A 89 1.64 -1.81 13.75
CA GLU A 89 1.63 -2.28 15.15
C GLU A 89 0.72 -1.43 16.05
N GLN A 90 0.36 -0.21 15.64
CA GLN A 90 -0.48 0.70 16.44
C GLN A 90 -1.97 0.46 16.21
N ARG A 91 -2.47 -0.59 16.87
CA ARG A 91 -3.87 -1.01 16.81
C ARG A 91 -4.74 -0.30 17.86
N PRO A 92 -6.03 -0.02 17.59
CA PRO A 92 -6.72 -0.25 16.31
C PRO A 92 -6.40 0.84 15.27
N TRP A 93 -6.37 0.46 13.99
CA TRP A 93 -6.16 1.47 12.93
C TRP A 93 -7.35 2.43 12.79
N SER A 94 -7.05 3.72 12.71
CA SER A 94 -8.02 4.77 12.41
C SER A 94 -7.97 5.09 10.92
N LEU A 95 -8.78 4.38 10.12
CA LEU A 95 -8.85 4.56 8.68
C LEU A 95 -9.99 5.53 8.30
N PRO A 96 -9.81 6.37 7.26
CA PRO A 96 -10.88 7.23 6.77
C PRO A 96 -11.96 6.42 6.03
N SER A 97 -13.18 6.95 5.99
CA SER A 97 -14.35 6.26 5.44
C SER A 97 -14.18 5.87 3.96
N HIS A 98 -13.51 6.71 3.16
CA HIS A 98 -13.23 6.41 1.76
C HIS A 98 -12.32 5.19 1.56
N VAL A 99 -11.63 4.74 2.60
CA VAL A 99 -10.92 3.47 2.60
C VAL A 99 -11.84 2.38 3.10
N THR A 100 -12.44 2.54 4.29
CA THR A 100 -13.20 1.47 4.96
C THR A 100 -14.44 1.04 4.21
N ASP A 101 -15.15 1.97 3.57
CA ASP A 101 -16.47 1.71 2.96
C ASP A 101 -16.37 0.83 1.70
N ASP A 102 -15.17 0.73 1.12
CA ASP A 102 -14.93 0.12 -0.19
C ASP A 102 -13.61 -0.68 -0.21
N LEU A 103 -13.08 -1.03 0.97
CA LEU A 103 -11.82 -1.76 1.08
C LEU A 103 -11.99 -3.15 0.48
N LYS A 104 -11.18 -3.47 -0.53
CA LYS A 104 -11.16 -4.80 -1.17
C LYS A 104 -9.84 -5.52 -1.02
N THR A 105 -8.74 -4.79 -0.86
CA THR A 105 -7.42 -5.42 -0.76
C THR A 105 -6.52 -4.64 0.18
N MET A 106 -5.76 -5.37 1.00
CA MET A 106 -4.58 -4.86 1.69
C MET A 106 -3.34 -5.43 1.01
N VAL A 107 -2.38 -4.58 0.68
CA VAL A 107 -1.12 -4.96 0.04
C VAL A 107 0.05 -4.57 0.93
N CYS A 108 0.99 -5.50 1.09
CA CYS A 108 2.16 -5.34 1.95
C CYS A 108 3.39 -5.87 1.19
N ILE A 109 4.29 -4.98 0.78
CA ILE A 109 5.46 -5.31 -0.04
C ILE A 109 6.72 -4.99 0.75
N ASN A 110 7.57 -5.99 0.95
CA ASN A 110 8.87 -5.86 1.63
C ASN A 110 8.81 -5.36 3.09
N LEU A 111 7.68 -5.50 3.79
CA LEU A 111 7.55 -5.14 5.21
C LEU A 111 7.92 -6.32 6.14
N LEU A 112 7.20 -7.45 6.05
CA LEU A 112 7.22 -8.45 7.13
C LEU A 112 8.55 -9.15 7.36
N HIS A 113 9.43 -9.20 6.36
CA HIS A 113 10.74 -9.86 6.47
C HIS A 113 11.81 -9.00 7.18
N ILE A 114 11.54 -7.71 7.41
CA ILE A 114 12.42 -6.78 8.15
C ILE A 114 11.79 -6.30 9.46
N SER A 115 10.49 -6.52 9.64
CA SER A 115 9.76 -6.11 10.83
C SER A 115 9.80 -7.15 11.95
N PRO A 116 9.54 -6.74 13.21
CA PRO A 116 9.35 -7.67 14.31
C PRO A 116 8.20 -8.66 14.02
N PRO A 117 8.23 -9.90 14.58
CA PRO A 117 7.15 -10.88 14.41
C PRO A 117 5.76 -10.35 14.80
N THR A 118 5.69 -9.47 15.81
CA THR A 118 4.46 -8.80 16.28
C THR A 118 3.77 -8.00 15.17
N CYS A 119 4.52 -7.49 14.19
CA CYS A 119 3.97 -6.81 13.02
C CYS A 119 3.12 -7.76 12.15
N THR A 120 3.53 -9.02 12.02
CA THR A 120 2.75 -10.03 11.27
C THR A 120 1.44 -10.34 11.99
N GLU A 121 1.48 -10.52 13.31
CA GLU A 121 0.28 -10.75 14.12
C GLU A 121 -0.68 -9.55 14.03
N ALA A 122 -0.17 -8.33 14.18
CA ALA A 122 -0.95 -7.10 14.07
C ALA A 122 -1.62 -6.96 12.69
N LEU A 123 -0.86 -7.20 11.62
CA LEU A 123 -1.38 -7.19 10.25
C LEU A 123 -2.52 -8.21 10.06
N LEU A 124 -2.33 -9.44 10.51
CA LEU A 124 -3.35 -10.49 10.34
C LEU A 124 -4.62 -10.18 11.12
N MET A 125 -4.50 -9.62 12.32
CA MET A 125 -5.66 -9.20 13.11
C MET A 125 -6.43 -8.05 12.46
N GLU A 126 -5.74 -7.01 11.99
CA GLU A 126 -6.40 -5.87 11.31
C GLU A 126 -6.98 -6.27 9.95
N ALA A 127 -6.33 -7.18 9.22
CA ALA A 127 -6.88 -7.74 7.99
C ALA A 127 -8.19 -8.51 8.27
N CYS A 128 -8.21 -9.34 9.32
CA CYS A 128 -9.40 -10.09 9.73
C CYS A 128 -10.55 -9.16 10.15
N GLU A 129 -10.25 -8.05 10.82
CA GLU A 129 -11.26 -7.10 11.31
C GLU A 129 -11.84 -6.20 10.21
N ARG A 130 -11.10 -5.98 9.11
CA ARG A 130 -11.42 -4.91 8.15
C ARG A 130 -11.67 -5.36 6.73
N LEU A 131 -11.05 -6.45 6.29
CA LEU A 131 -11.34 -6.96 4.96
C LEU A 131 -12.75 -7.59 4.97
N PRO A 132 -13.53 -7.37 3.90
CA PRO A 132 -14.77 -8.11 3.71
C PRO A 132 -14.46 -9.60 3.49
N GLU A 133 -15.49 -10.46 3.51
CA GLU A 133 -15.33 -11.91 3.30
C GLU A 133 -14.65 -12.26 1.96
N ASP A 134 -14.83 -11.44 0.93
CA ASP A 134 -14.21 -11.57 -0.40
C ASP A 134 -12.89 -10.77 -0.54
N GLY A 135 -12.42 -10.16 0.55
CA GLY A 135 -11.25 -9.30 0.58
C GLY A 135 -9.93 -10.07 0.51
N LEU A 136 -8.91 -9.41 -0.02
CA LEU A 136 -7.59 -10.01 -0.21
C LEU A 136 -6.53 -9.35 0.68
N LEU A 137 -5.73 -10.17 1.36
CA LEU A 137 -4.45 -9.75 1.94
C LEU A 137 -3.33 -10.30 1.06
N ILE A 138 -2.59 -9.40 0.39
CA ILE A 138 -1.48 -9.76 -0.49
C ILE A 138 -0.17 -9.35 0.15
N ILE A 139 0.70 -10.33 0.39
CA ILE A 139 1.98 -10.14 1.05
C ILE A 139 3.10 -10.56 0.09
N TYR A 140 4.07 -9.67 -0.12
CA TYR A 140 5.27 -9.95 -0.90
C TYR A 140 6.53 -9.64 -0.09
N GLY A 141 7.50 -10.54 -0.12
CA GLY A 141 8.82 -10.32 0.47
C GLY A 141 9.72 -11.55 0.32
N PRO A 142 11.04 -11.40 0.50
CA PRO A 142 11.99 -12.52 0.49
C PRO A 142 11.92 -13.31 1.81
N PHE A 143 10.92 -14.19 1.94
CA PHE A 143 10.72 -15.03 3.14
C PHE A 143 11.65 -16.25 3.21
N CYS A 144 12.17 -16.70 2.07
CA CYS A 144 13.10 -17.81 1.98
C CYS A 144 14.33 -17.39 1.17
N ARG A 145 15.50 -17.89 1.58
CA ARG A 145 16.76 -17.78 0.84
C ARG A 145 17.11 -19.13 0.24
#